data_AF-A0A6A6BJH4-F1
#
_entry.id   AF-A0A6A6BJH4-F1
#
_cell.length_a   1.000
_cell.length_b   1.000
_cell.length_c   1.000
_cell.angle_alpha   90.00
_cell.angle_beta   90.00
_cell.angle_gamma   90.00
#
_symmetry.space_group_name_H-M   'P 1'
#
loop_
_entity.id
_entity.type
_entity.pdbx_description
1 polymer ?
#
loop_
_entity_poly.entity_id
_entity_poly.type
_entity_poly.pdbx_seq_one_letter_code
_entity_poly.pdbx_strand_id
1 'polypeptide(L)'
;MVTSHLIDVRTPEEFATGFLGGAVNIEYQSIHQLAQRPGVSKSDDITLYCRSGRRSAIAMDTLKSMGFERVRDIGSLEEARETISRESAPQSTTNAAGPTITSEKASKETLESSTKALLDGLKALE
;
A
#
# COMPACT_ATOMS: atom_id res chain seq x y z
N MET A 1 -2.07 -25.27 -12.81
CA MET A 1 -2.59 -24.98 -11.47
C MET A 1 -2.08 -23.60 -11.11
N VAL A 2 -2.95 -22.71 -10.67
CA VAL A 2 -2.54 -21.37 -10.24
C VAL A 2 -2.20 -21.45 -8.77
N THR A 3 -1.02 -21.00 -8.37
CA THR A 3 -0.65 -20.86 -6.96
C THR A 3 -0.75 -19.40 -6.51
N SER A 4 -1.07 -19.20 -5.23
CA SER A 4 -1.14 -17.87 -4.62
C SER A 4 0.05 -17.65 -3.71
N HIS A 5 0.75 -16.54 -3.89
CA HIS A 5 1.94 -16.16 -3.13
C HIS A 5 1.74 -14.81 -2.46
N LEU A 6 1.93 -14.78 -1.15
CA LEU A 6 1.96 -13.55 -0.36
C LEU A 6 3.42 -13.14 -0.16
N ILE A 7 3.80 -11.96 -0.65
CA ILE A 7 5.19 -11.49 -0.66
C ILE A 7 5.32 -10.20 0.13
N ASP A 8 6.21 -10.21 1.12
CA ASP A 8 6.58 -9.05 1.93
C ASP A 8 7.82 -8.38 1.33
N VAL A 9 7.67 -7.15 0.85
CA VAL A 9 8.78 -6.41 0.21
C VAL A 9 9.57 -5.50 1.15
N ARG A 10 9.37 -5.64 2.46
CA ARG A 10 10.15 -4.97 3.49
C ARG A 10 11.52 -5.62 3.69
N THR A 11 12.36 -4.96 4.47
CA THR A 11 13.65 -5.51 4.89
C THR A 11 13.46 -6.78 5.73
N PRO A 12 14.43 -7.71 5.72
CA PRO A 12 14.37 -8.91 6.55
C PRO A 12 14.31 -8.59 8.05
N GLU A 13 14.90 -7.47 8.47
CA GLU A 13 14.82 -6.97 9.85
C GLU A 13 13.37 -6.60 10.23
N GLU A 14 12.67 -5.86 9.36
CA GLU A 14 11.24 -5.56 9.56
C GLU A 14 10.38 -6.82 9.55
N PHE A 15 10.71 -7.80 8.70
CA PHE A 15 9.99 -9.07 8.62
C PHE A 15 10.15 -9.89 9.90
N ALA A 16 11.36 -9.95 10.48
CA ALA A 16 11.65 -10.66 11.72
C ALA A 16 10.88 -10.12 12.94
N THR A 17 10.55 -8.82 12.95
CA THR A 17 9.74 -8.21 14.02
C THR A 17 8.26 -8.56 13.97
N GLY A 18 7.78 -9.07 12.83
CA GLY A 18 6.38 -9.46 12.65
C GLY A 18 5.93 -9.39 11.19
N PHE A 19 5.31 -10.46 10.73
CA PHE A 19 4.87 -10.65 9.35
C PHE A 19 3.52 -11.37 9.30
N LEU A 20 2.91 -11.46 8.12
CA LEU A 20 1.67 -12.20 7.92
C LEU A 20 1.96 -13.69 7.74
N GLY A 21 1.16 -14.56 8.37
CA GLY A 21 1.34 -16.00 8.24
C GLY A 21 1.31 -16.46 6.78
N GLY A 22 2.34 -17.18 6.34
CA GLY A 22 2.48 -17.65 4.95
C GLY A 22 3.11 -16.63 3.99
N ALA A 23 3.48 -15.44 4.46
CA ALA A 23 4.22 -14.47 3.65
C ALA A 23 5.69 -14.90 3.45
N VAL A 24 6.20 -14.70 2.23
CA VAL A 24 7.62 -14.86 1.90
C VAL A 24 8.26 -13.48 1.82
N ASN A 25 9.37 -13.28 2.54
CA ASN A 25 10.09 -12.03 2.47
C ASN A 25 11.02 -11.97 1.24
N ILE A 26 10.82 -10.96 0.40
CA ILE A 26 11.70 -10.61 -0.72
C ILE A 26 11.71 -9.10 -0.83
N GLU A 27 12.81 -8.46 -0.45
CA GLU A 27 12.96 -7.00 -0.52
C GLU A 27 12.65 -6.46 -1.93
N TYR A 28 12.06 -5.27 -2.00
CA TYR A 28 11.66 -4.66 -3.27
C TYR A 28 12.83 -4.52 -4.27
N GLN A 29 14.06 -4.30 -3.78
CA GLN A 29 15.27 -4.23 -4.62
C GLN A 29 15.61 -5.58 -5.27
N SER A 30 15.25 -6.66 -4.59
CA SER A 30 15.53 -8.05 -4.96
C SER A 30 14.30 -8.75 -5.54
N ILE A 31 13.22 -8.03 -5.85
CA ILE A 31 11.96 -8.63 -6.30
C ILE A 31 12.12 -9.44 -7.60
N HIS A 32 13.10 -9.10 -8.43
CA HIS A 32 13.46 -9.85 -9.64
C HIS A 32 13.80 -11.32 -9.35
N GLN A 33 14.27 -11.64 -8.14
CA GLN A 33 14.56 -13.01 -7.72
C GLN A 33 13.31 -13.88 -7.64
N LEU A 34 12.12 -13.29 -7.48
CA LEU A 34 10.85 -14.02 -7.48
C LEU A 34 10.66 -14.79 -8.80
N ALA A 35 11.08 -14.22 -9.94
CA ALA A 35 11.00 -14.87 -11.24
C ALA A 35 11.96 -16.06 -11.41
N GLN A 36 13.02 -16.12 -10.58
CA GLN A 36 14.00 -17.19 -10.59
C GLN A 36 13.68 -18.27 -9.55
N ARG A 37 12.65 -18.05 -8.71
CA ARG A 37 12.31 -18.96 -7.63
C ARG A 37 11.63 -20.22 -8.19
N PRO A 38 12.11 -21.43 -7.83
CA PRO A 38 11.48 -22.66 -8.26
C PRO A 38 10.05 -22.75 -7.72
N GLY A 39 9.12 -23.13 -8.59
CA GLY A 39 7.71 -23.26 -8.25
C GLY A 39 6.89 -21.96 -8.34
N VAL A 40 7.50 -20.85 -8.78
CA VAL A 40 6.77 -19.62 -9.11
C VAL A 40 6.66 -19.48 -10.62
N SER A 41 5.44 -19.35 -11.11
CA SER A 41 5.08 -19.13 -12.50
C SER A 41 4.58 -17.71 -12.71
N LYS A 42 4.72 -17.18 -13.94
CA LYS A 42 4.24 -15.83 -14.30
C LYS A 42 2.72 -15.70 -14.24
N SER A 43 2.02 -16.83 -14.36
CA SER A 43 0.58 -16.96 -14.21
C SER A 43 0.17 -17.33 -12.78
N ASP A 44 0.98 -17.06 -11.76
CA ASP A 44 0.59 -17.21 -10.36
C ASP A 44 0.05 -15.90 -9.79
N ASP A 45 -0.79 -16.02 -8.77
CA ASP A 45 -1.36 -14.88 -8.07
C ASP A 45 -0.37 -14.35 -7.04
N ILE A 46 0.31 -13.27 -7.38
CA ILE A 46 1.28 -12.61 -6.51
C ILE A 46 0.59 -11.45 -5.78
N THR A 47 0.50 -11.55 -4.46
CA THR A 47 0.01 -10.48 -3.59
C THR A 47 1.19 -9.85 -2.84
N LEU A 48 1.39 -8.55 -3.00
CA LEU A 48 2.48 -7.77 -2.42
C LEU A 48 1.95 -6.84 -1.34
N TYR A 49 2.72 -6.66 -0.27
CA TYR A 49 2.50 -5.59 0.69
C TYR A 49 3.83 -5.05 1.22
N CYS A 50 3.80 -3.85 1.79
CA CYS A 50 4.97 -3.28 2.46
C CYS A 50 4.59 -2.56 3.74
N ARG A 51 5.44 -1.63 4.22
CA ARG A 51 5.13 -0.83 5.41
C ARG A 51 4.09 0.28 5.14
N SER A 52 4.09 0.86 3.94
CA SER A 52 3.32 2.09 3.62
C SER A 52 2.80 2.18 2.18
N GLY A 53 2.71 1.06 1.45
CA GLY A 53 2.32 0.98 0.03
C GLY A 53 3.36 1.39 -1.03
N ARG A 54 4.32 2.29 -0.73
CA ARG A 54 5.24 2.81 -1.78
C ARG A 54 6.18 1.76 -2.36
N ARG A 55 6.77 0.91 -1.52
CA ARG A 55 7.74 -0.12 -1.95
C ARG A 55 7.06 -1.24 -2.74
N SER A 56 5.84 -1.60 -2.35
CA SER A 56 5.05 -2.64 -3.02
C SER A 56 4.55 -2.20 -4.39
N ALA A 57 4.22 -0.92 -4.58
CA ALA A 57 3.93 -0.37 -5.90
C ALA A 57 5.12 -0.52 -6.88
N ILE A 58 6.34 -0.16 -6.45
CA ILE A 58 7.56 -0.30 -7.28
C ILE A 58 7.83 -1.77 -7.61
N ALA A 59 7.66 -2.66 -6.63
CA ALA A 59 7.81 -4.10 -6.81
C ALA A 59 6.77 -4.66 -7.79
N MET A 60 5.52 -4.20 -7.72
CA MET A 60 4.45 -4.59 -8.64
C MET A 60 4.78 -4.19 -10.08
N ASP A 61 5.19 -2.94 -10.32
CA ASP A 61 5.60 -2.47 -11.65
C ASP A 61 6.76 -3.30 -12.21
N THR A 62 7.74 -3.62 -11.36
CA THR A 62 8.87 -4.47 -11.74
C THR A 62 8.40 -5.86 -12.18
N LEU A 63 7.52 -6.50 -11.42
CA LEU A 63 6.99 -7.83 -11.77
C LEU A 63 6.11 -7.80 -13.02
N LYS A 64 5.27 -6.77 -13.19
CA LYS A 64 4.49 -6.59 -14.41
C LYS A 64 5.39 -6.43 -15.64
N SER A 65 6.48 -5.66 -15.51
CA SER A 65 7.48 -5.50 -16.57
C SER A 65 8.18 -6.82 -16.92
N MET A 66 8.35 -7.73 -15.96
CA MET A 66 8.91 -9.07 -16.18
C MET A 66 7.90 -10.07 -16.81
N GLY A 67 6.64 -9.65 -16.96
CA GLY A 67 5.56 -10.42 -17.57
C GLY A 67 4.74 -11.26 -16.58
N PHE A 68 4.73 -10.91 -15.29
CA PHE A 68 3.75 -11.50 -14.38
C PHE A 68 2.35 -10.96 -14.68
N GLU A 69 1.39 -11.87 -14.84
CA GLU A 69 0.04 -11.54 -15.29
C GLU A 69 -0.86 -11.13 -14.13
N ARG A 70 -0.68 -11.75 -12.96
CA ARG A 70 -1.56 -11.58 -11.79
C ARG A 70 -0.78 -11.09 -10.60
N VAL A 71 -0.53 -9.78 -10.57
CA VAL A 71 0.16 -9.09 -9.47
C VAL A 71 -0.77 -8.04 -8.85
N ARG A 72 -0.98 -8.15 -7.54
CA ARG A 72 -1.84 -7.26 -6.73
C ARG A 72 -1.03 -6.65 -5.59
N ASP A 73 -1.15 -5.35 -5.40
CA ASP A 73 -0.67 -4.64 -4.20
C ASP A 73 -1.85 -4.47 -3.23
N ILE A 74 -1.65 -4.85 -1.96
CA ILE A 74 -2.63 -4.68 -0.88
C ILE A 74 -2.20 -3.60 0.14
N GLY A 75 -1.16 -2.83 -0.20
CA GLY A 75 -0.80 -1.62 0.53
C GLY A 75 0.11 -1.88 1.74
N SER A 76 -0.26 -1.30 2.87
CA SER A 76 0.52 -1.30 4.11
C SER A 76 0.33 -2.60 4.90
N LEU A 77 1.22 -2.89 5.85
CA LEU A 77 1.17 -4.08 6.70
C LEU A 77 -0.17 -4.21 7.45
N GLU A 78 -0.72 -3.08 7.89
CA GLU A 78 -2.00 -3.03 8.60
C GLU A 78 -3.17 -3.37 7.67
N GLU A 79 -3.24 -2.73 6.50
CA GLU A 79 -4.24 -3.02 5.45
C GLU A 79 -4.15 -4.47 4.97
N ALA A 80 -2.93 -4.99 4.84
CA ALA A 80 -2.68 -6.37 4.47
C ALA A 80 -3.24 -7.34 5.52
N ARG A 81 -3.03 -7.06 6.81
CA ARG A 81 -3.57 -7.90 7.90
C ARG A 81 -5.08 -7.95 7.86
N GLU A 82 -5.73 -6.81 7.67
CA GLU A 82 -7.18 -6.76 7.56
C GLU A 82 -7.68 -7.50 6.33
N THR A 83 -7.02 -7.33 5.18
CA THR A 83 -7.40 -7.96 3.92
C THR A 83 -7.31 -9.48 4.03
N ILE A 84 -6.19 -10.00 4.54
CA ILE A 84 -6.00 -11.45 4.73
C ILE A 84 -6.97 -11.98 5.80
N SER A 85 -7.23 -11.23 6.87
CA SER A 85 -8.23 -11.61 7.88
C SER A 85 -9.65 -11.66 7.31
N ARG A 86 -9.99 -10.73 6.41
CA ARG A 86 -11.29 -10.68 5.71
C ARG A 86 -11.42 -11.80 4.68
N GLU A 87 -10.36 -12.11 3.92
CA GLU A 87 -10.34 -13.20 2.94
C GLU A 87 -10.39 -14.58 3.61
N SER A 88 -9.87 -14.71 4.84
CA SER A 88 -9.87 -15.97 5.60
C SER A 88 -11.20 -16.29 6.31
N ALA A 89 -12.10 -15.31 6.48
CA ALA A 89 -13.43 -15.50 7.06
C ALA A 89 -14.47 -15.59 5.92
N PRO A 90 -15.41 -16.56 5.94
CA PRO A 90 -16.37 -16.70 4.86
C PRO A 90 -17.36 -15.53 4.87
N GLN A 91 -17.17 -14.64 3.89
CA GLN A 91 -18.07 -13.61 3.34
C GLN A 91 -18.86 -12.71 4.31
N SER A 92 -18.59 -11.41 4.22
CA SER A 92 -19.65 -10.41 4.22
C SER A 92 -19.33 -9.33 3.19
N THR A 93 -20.24 -9.24 2.23
CA THR A 93 -20.36 -8.21 1.22
C THR A 93 -20.39 -6.81 1.86
N THR A 94 -19.63 -5.86 1.31
CA THR A 94 -20.15 -4.61 0.73
C THR A 94 -18.98 -3.76 0.21
N ASN A 95 -19.15 -3.31 -1.02
CA ASN A 95 -18.63 -2.12 -1.68
C ASN A 95 -17.72 -1.13 -0.91
N ALA A 96 -16.79 -0.59 -1.69
CA ALA A 96 -16.15 0.72 -1.58
C ALA A 96 -14.86 0.84 -0.76
N ALA A 97 -14.03 1.75 -1.27
CA ALA A 97 -12.88 2.40 -0.65
C ALA A 97 -11.59 1.58 -0.54
N GLY A 98 -10.76 1.69 -1.59
CA GLY A 98 -9.37 2.00 -1.28
C GLY A 98 -9.35 3.35 -0.55
N PRO A 99 -8.62 3.50 0.57
CA PRO A 99 -8.34 4.82 1.11
C PRO A 99 -7.16 5.40 0.32
N THR A 100 -7.43 5.90 -0.89
CA THR A 100 -6.50 6.84 -1.54
C THR A 100 -7.17 8.20 -1.70
N ILE A 101 -7.53 8.76 -0.56
CA ILE A 101 -7.42 10.17 -0.22
C ILE A 101 -6.72 10.12 1.14
N THR A 102 -5.46 10.53 1.28
CA THR A 102 -5.02 11.89 1.05
C THR A 102 -3.50 11.90 0.83
N SER A 103 -3.11 12.11 -0.42
CA SER A 103 -1.86 12.80 -0.74
C SER A 103 -2.10 14.29 -0.52
N GLU A 104 -2.04 14.76 0.72
CA GLU A 104 -1.82 16.17 1.01
C GLU A 104 -0.57 16.25 1.87
N LYS A 105 0.55 16.14 1.15
CA LYS A 105 1.79 16.78 1.56
C LYS A 105 1.46 18.26 1.78
N ALA A 106 1.47 18.65 3.05
CA ALA A 106 1.32 20.01 3.55
C ALA A 106 2.00 21.05 2.64
N SER A 107 1.22 21.67 1.77
CA SER A 107 1.54 22.94 1.13
C SER A 107 1.05 24.05 2.05
N LYS A 108 2.02 24.61 2.77
CA LYS A 108 2.20 26.02 3.12
C LYS A 108 1.00 26.98 2.84
N GLU A 109 0.72 27.77 3.88
CA GLU A 109 0.16 29.14 3.82
C GLU A 109 -1.33 29.27 3.52
N THR A 110 -2.16 29.15 4.56
CA THR A 110 -3.41 29.93 4.67
C THR A 110 -3.69 30.23 6.14
N LEU A 111 -3.03 31.23 6.71
CA LEU A 111 -3.33 31.73 8.06
C LEU A 111 -3.33 33.27 8.16
N GLU A 112 -3.55 33.99 7.06
CA GLU A 112 -3.49 35.46 7.09
C GLU A 112 -4.67 36.18 6.43
N SER A 113 -5.81 35.51 6.20
CA SER A 113 -6.98 36.20 5.62
C SER A 113 -8.17 36.37 6.58
N SER A 114 -8.22 35.66 7.70
CA SER A 114 -9.43 35.65 8.55
C SER A 114 -9.41 36.69 9.68
N THR A 115 -8.27 37.32 9.99
CA THR A 115 -8.20 38.39 11.00
C THR A 115 -8.37 39.80 10.41
N LYS A 116 -8.12 39.98 9.11
CA LYS A 116 -8.18 41.31 8.46
C LYS A 116 -9.60 41.76 8.11
N ALA A 117 -10.55 40.84 7.96
CA ALA A 117 -11.95 41.19 7.65
C ALA A 117 -12.76 41.67 8.88
N LEU A 118 -12.33 41.32 10.10
CA LEU A 118 -13.04 41.69 11.32
C LEU A 118 -12.63 43.07 11.85
N LEU A 119 -11.43 43.57 11.52
CA LEU A 119 -10.93 44.85 12.02
C LEU A 119 -11.45 46.06 11.22
N ASP A 120 -11.88 45.87 9.97
CA ASP A 120 -12.34 46.97 9.12
C ASP A 120 -13.81 47.38 9.41
N GLY A 121 -14.60 46.47 10.00
CA GLY A 121 -16.01 46.73 10.31
C GLY A 121 -16.25 47.64 11.52
N LEU A 122 -15.27 47.86 12.38
CA LEU A 122 -15.43 48.66 13.61
C LEU A 122 -15.07 50.14 13.43
N LYS A 123 -14.57 50.55 12.26
CA LYS A 123 -14.08 51.92 12.02
C LYS A 123 -15.07 52.83 11.27
N ALA A 124 -16.30 52.38 11.05
CA ALA A 124 -17.33 53.12 10.31
C ALA A 124 -18.39 53.80 11.20
N LEU A 125 -18.12 53.97 12.50
CA LEU A 125 -19.01 54.69 13.42
C LEU A 125 -18.24 55.71 14.27
N GLU A 126 -17.49 56.60 13.61
CA GLU A 126 -17.03 57.91 14.14
C GLU A 126 -16.77 58.88 12.97
#